data_AF-A0A2J8A5Q2-F1
#
_entry.id   AF-A0A2J8A5Q2-F1
#
_cell.length_a   1.000
_cell.length_b   1.000
_cell.length_c   1.000
_cell.angle_alpha   90.00
_cell.angle_beta   90.00
_cell.angle_gamma   90.00
#
_symmetry.space_group_name_H-M   'P 1'
#
loop_
_entity.id
_entity.type
_entity.pdbx_description
1 polymer ?
#
loop_
_entity_poly.entity_id
_entity_poly.type
_entity_poly.pdbx_seq_one_letter_code
_entity_poly.pdbx_strand_id
1 'polypeptide(L)'
;MLPYLASRLRAGSAAASGPCDALLAALPRLLLLPRGAPQRGLPSSVTVYEVGPRDGLQNEAKVSMADTIGTGTPAAMEAMLQATLRHVPAAALAVHCHDTYGMAIANISSALRLGISVVDSSVAGLGGCPYARGATGNVATEDVMYLLDGYGIRHGLDWDAVLAASEYISGALGRPNGSRVARALLAKRADAASKAAAVVA
;
A
#
# COMPACT_ATOMS: atom_id res chain seq x y z
N MET A 1 13.49 20.48 -17.39
CA MET A 1 12.30 21.36 -17.39
C MET A 1 11.56 21.19 -16.05
N LEU A 2 12.17 21.69 -14.97
CA LEU A 2 11.57 21.80 -13.64
C LEU A 2 10.58 22.98 -13.65
N PRO A 3 9.32 22.77 -13.22
CA PRO A 3 8.77 23.71 -12.23
C PRO A 3 7.77 23.02 -11.27
N TYR A 4 8.15 22.81 -10.02
CA TYR A 4 7.18 22.61 -8.93
C TYR A 4 7.71 23.09 -7.58
N LEU A 5 8.33 24.28 -7.56
CA LEU A 5 8.80 24.87 -6.32
C LEU A 5 8.62 26.39 -6.33
N ALA A 6 7.38 26.85 -6.14
CA ALA A 6 7.09 28.15 -5.54
C ALA A 6 5.61 28.25 -5.17
N SER A 7 5.28 28.13 -3.89
CA SER A 7 4.86 29.28 -3.08
C SER A 7 3.99 28.90 -1.88
N ARG A 8 4.32 29.56 -0.76
CA ARG A 8 3.51 29.81 0.45
C ARG A 8 3.46 28.72 1.53
N LEU A 9 4.37 28.83 2.50
CA LEU A 9 4.12 28.45 3.89
C LEU A 9 4.34 29.68 4.77
N ARG A 10 3.25 30.26 5.26
CA ARG A 10 3.28 31.09 6.48
C ARG A 10 3.26 30.13 7.67
N ALA A 11 4.15 30.37 8.61
CA ALA A 11 4.27 29.61 9.85
C ALA A 11 2.98 29.73 10.67
N GLY A 12 2.40 28.58 11.05
CA GLY A 12 1.41 28.44 12.11
C GLY A 12 2.00 27.52 13.17
N SER A 13 2.23 28.08 14.36
CA SER A 13 2.78 27.40 15.53
C SER A 13 1.74 26.45 16.14
N ALA A 14 2.07 25.17 16.27
CA ALA A 14 1.44 24.26 17.22
C ALA A 14 2.53 23.39 17.86
N ALA A 15 2.50 23.33 19.20
CA ALA A 15 3.57 22.81 20.04
C ALA A 15 3.87 21.31 19.82
N ALA A 16 5.15 20.99 19.65
CA ALA A 16 5.71 19.65 19.49
C ALA A 16 5.90 18.94 20.85
N SER A 17 5.59 17.64 20.95
CA SER A 17 5.60 16.91 22.23
C SER A 17 6.33 15.56 22.20
N GLY A 18 7.27 15.33 21.28
CA GLY A 18 7.98 14.05 21.18
C GLY A 18 9.46 14.18 20.75
N PRO A 19 10.31 13.18 21.08
CA PRO A 19 11.75 13.20 20.77
C PRO A 19 12.05 13.18 19.26
N CYS A 20 11.18 12.59 18.43
CA CYS A 20 11.29 12.68 16.97
C CYS A 20 10.93 14.07 16.43
N ASP A 21 10.02 14.79 17.09
CA ASP A 21 9.60 16.13 16.67
C ASP A 21 10.67 17.20 16.97
N ALA A 22 11.44 17.00 18.04
CA ALA A 22 12.61 17.82 18.34
C ALA A 22 13.73 17.67 17.31
N LEU A 23 13.90 16.47 16.73
CA LEU A 23 14.86 16.21 15.65
C LEU A 23 14.44 16.87 14.33
N LEU A 24 13.12 16.95 14.06
CA LEU A 24 12.55 17.64 12.89
C LEU A 24 12.73 19.16 12.95
N ALA A 25 12.71 19.75 14.15
CA ALA A 25 12.90 21.19 14.36
C ALA A 25 14.37 21.65 14.21
N ALA A 26 15.35 20.73 14.33
CA ALA A 26 16.78 21.04 14.36
C ALA A 26 17.49 20.96 13.00
N LEU A 27 16.81 20.53 11.93
CA LEU A 27 17.39 20.42 10.59
C LEU A 27 16.82 21.50 9.67
N PRO A 28 17.62 22.47 9.18
CA PRO A 28 17.08 23.64 8.51
C PRO A 28 16.38 23.35 7.17
N ARG A 29 16.43 22.12 6.65
CA ARG A 29 15.77 21.72 5.38
C ARG A 29 15.46 20.22 5.30
N LEU A 30 14.62 19.68 6.19
CA LEU A 30 13.95 18.41 5.85
C LEU A 30 12.80 18.72 4.88
N LEU A 31 12.94 18.36 3.60
CA LEU A 31 11.81 18.39 2.67
C LEU A 31 10.91 17.19 2.96
N LEU A 32 9.72 17.46 3.48
CA LEU A 32 8.68 16.46 3.64
C LEU A 32 8.02 16.17 2.29
N LEU A 33 7.77 14.89 1.99
CA LEU A 33 7.01 14.50 0.81
C LEU A 33 5.55 14.97 0.95
N PRO A 34 5.01 15.75 0.01
CA PRO A 34 3.61 16.15 0.03
C PRO A 34 2.71 14.92 -0.19
N ARG A 35 1.45 15.00 0.29
CA ARG A 35 0.43 13.99 -0.02
C ARG A 35 0.17 13.95 -1.54
N GLY A 36 -0.18 12.77 -2.04
CA GLY A 36 -0.20 12.41 -3.45
C GLY A 36 -1.01 13.32 -4.37
N ALA A 37 -0.68 13.30 -5.66
CA ALA A 37 -1.40 13.98 -6.73
C ALA A 37 -1.51 13.06 -7.95
N PRO A 38 -2.58 13.17 -8.76
CA PRO A 38 -2.74 12.40 -9.99
C PRO A 38 -1.51 12.51 -10.90
N GLN A 39 -0.98 11.38 -11.35
CA GLN A 39 0.16 11.34 -12.26
C GLN A 39 -0.26 10.99 -13.69
N ARG A 40 0.43 11.57 -14.67
CA ARG A 40 0.21 11.26 -16.09
C ARG A 40 0.60 9.81 -16.37
N GLY A 41 -0.24 9.10 -17.11
CA GLY A 41 0.01 7.71 -17.53
C GLY A 41 -0.41 6.64 -16.52
N LEU A 42 -0.98 7.03 -15.37
CA LEU A 42 -1.61 6.10 -14.43
C LEU A 42 -3.14 6.04 -14.65
N PRO A 43 -3.79 4.91 -14.32
CA PRO A 43 -5.24 4.82 -14.37
C PRO A 43 -5.89 5.79 -13.37
N SER A 44 -7.04 6.35 -13.72
CA SER A 44 -7.79 7.26 -12.84
C SER A 44 -8.50 6.55 -11.69
N SER A 45 -8.71 5.24 -11.83
CA SER A 45 -9.25 4.37 -10.79
C SER A 45 -8.68 2.96 -10.89
N VAL A 46 -8.51 2.31 -9.74
CA VAL A 46 -8.07 0.91 -9.61
C VAL A 46 -9.10 0.15 -8.79
N THR A 47 -9.44 -1.07 -9.22
CA THR A 47 -10.23 -2.00 -8.42
C THR A 47 -9.28 -2.89 -7.64
N VAL A 48 -9.48 -2.99 -6.33
CA VAL A 48 -8.70 -3.86 -5.45
C VAL A 48 -9.59 -5.02 -5.02
N TYR A 49 -9.16 -6.26 -5.27
CA TYR A 49 -9.87 -7.46 -4.86
C TYR A 49 -9.20 -8.08 -3.64
N GLU A 50 -10.01 -8.35 -2.61
CA GLU A 50 -9.57 -9.14 -1.46
C GLU A 50 -9.44 -10.61 -1.86
N VAL A 51 -8.31 -11.22 -1.51
CA VAL A 51 -8.03 -12.65 -1.72
C VAL A 51 -7.80 -13.38 -0.40
N GLY A 52 -8.04 -14.70 -0.44
CA GLY A 52 -7.90 -15.55 0.74
C GLY A 52 -6.43 -15.90 1.07
N PRO A 53 -6.15 -16.39 2.30
CA PRO A 53 -4.79 -16.67 2.79
C PRO A 53 -4.06 -17.86 2.15
N ARG A 54 -4.63 -18.54 1.15
CA ARG A 54 -4.08 -19.74 0.50
C ARG A 54 -4.33 -19.68 -0.99
N ASP A 55 -3.68 -18.77 -1.70
CA ASP A 55 -4.12 -18.44 -3.05
C ASP A 55 -3.28 -19.08 -4.15
N GLY A 56 -3.69 -20.31 -4.45
CA GLY A 56 -3.85 -20.73 -5.84
C GLY A 56 -5.23 -20.36 -6.42
N LEU A 57 -6.01 -19.49 -5.75
CA LEU A 57 -7.37 -19.08 -6.14
C LEU A 57 -7.46 -17.55 -6.14
N GLN A 58 -7.52 -17.01 -7.36
CA GLN A 58 -7.73 -15.60 -7.69
C GLN A 58 -9.23 -15.28 -7.65
N ASN A 59 -9.61 -14.15 -7.06
CA ASN A 59 -11.02 -13.78 -6.81
C ASN A 59 -11.62 -12.96 -7.97
N GLU A 60 -10.77 -12.35 -8.79
CA GLU A 60 -11.12 -11.52 -9.91
C GLU A 60 -11.49 -12.35 -11.14
N ALA A 61 -12.47 -11.87 -11.90
CA ALA A 61 -12.89 -12.52 -13.15
C ALA A 61 -11.90 -12.32 -14.31
N LYS A 62 -10.83 -11.54 -14.10
CA LYS A 62 -9.83 -11.18 -15.11
C LYS A 62 -8.69 -12.20 -15.11
N VAL A 63 -7.88 -12.17 -16.16
CA VAL A 63 -6.66 -13.00 -16.19
C VAL A 63 -5.62 -12.35 -15.29
N SER A 64 -5.33 -13.01 -14.16
CA SER A 64 -4.30 -12.58 -13.22
C SER A 64 -2.90 -12.92 -13.69
N MET A 65 -2.02 -11.93 -13.64
CA MET A 65 -0.59 -12.17 -13.74
C MET A 65 -0.03 -12.29 -12.32
N ALA A 66 0.26 -13.53 -11.91
CA ALA A 66 0.59 -13.86 -10.52
C ALA A 66 2.10 -14.05 -10.28
N ASP A 67 2.64 -13.35 -9.30
CA ASP A 67 3.92 -13.66 -8.65
C ASP A 67 3.64 -14.45 -7.37
N THR A 68 3.52 -15.77 -7.53
CA THR A 68 3.03 -16.70 -6.50
C THR A 68 4.02 -16.99 -5.38
N ILE A 69 5.30 -16.61 -5.55
CA ILE A 69 6.35 -16.82 -4.53
C ILE A 69 6.91 -15.48 -4.04
N GLY A 70 6.65 -14.38 -4.76
CA GLY A 70 7.08 -13.03 -4.41
C GLY A 70 8.52 -12.73 -4.82
N THR A 71 9.08 -13.48 -5.78
CA THR A 71 10.46 -13.32 -6.26
C THR A 71 10.57 -12.39 -7.46
N GLY A 72 9.42 -11.99 -8.02
CA GLY A 72 9.35 -11.07 -9.15
C GLY A 72 9.96 -9.71 -8.79
N THR A 73 10.64 -9.11 -9.76
CA THR A 73 11.18 -7.75 -9.65
C THR A 73 10.46 -6.82 -10.62
N PRO A 74 10.49 -5.49 -10.39
CA PRO A 74 9.79 -4.52 -11.24
C PRO A 74 10.10 -4.67 -12.72
N ALA A 75 11.38 -4.88 -13.07
CA ALA A 75 11.81 -5.06 -14.45
C ALA A 75 11.25 -6.36 -15.07
N ALA A 76 11.20 -7.45 -14.30
CA ALA A 76 10.64 -8.72 -14.77
C ALA A 76 9.11 -8.63 -14.96
N MET A 77 8.43 -7.98 -14.01
CA MET A 77 6.99 -7.69 -14.08
C MET A 77 6.66 -6.85 -15.31
N GLU A 78 7.41 -5.77 -15.55
CA GLU A 78 7.24 -4.92 -16.72
C GLU A 78 7.46 -5.68 -18.03
N ALA A 79 8.55 -6.44 -18.15
CA ALA A 79 8.85 -7.21 -19.36
C ALA A 79 7.76 -8.24 -19.67
N MET A 80 7.28 -8.95 -18.64
CA MET A 80 6.20 -9.92 -18.75
C MET A 80 4.89 -9.23 -19.19
N LEU A 81 4.50 -8.14 -18.52
CA LEU A 81 3.26 -7.42 -18.86
C LEU A 81 3.32 -6.82 -20.27
N GLN A 82 4.42 -6.20 -20.67
CA GLN A 82 4.61 -5.70 -22.03
C GLN A 82 4.47 -6.83 -23.06
N ALA A 83 4.94 -8.04 -22.74
CA ALA A 83 4.76 -9.20 -23.62
C ALA A 83 3.29 -9.61 -23.74
N THR A 84 2.58 -9.70 -22.61
CA THR A 84 1.17 -10.05 -22.56
C THR A 84 0.29 -9.01 -23.25
N LEU A 85 0.60 -7.72 -23.07
CA LEU A 85 -0.16 -6.59 -23.61
C LEU A 85 -0.16 -6.50 -25.14
N ARG A 86 0.73 -7.24 -25.82
CA ARG A 86 0.67 -7.41 -27.29
C ARG A 86 -0.50 -8.28 -27.75
N HIS A 87 -1.08 -9.06 -26.85
CA HIS A 87 -2.10 -10.05 -27.16
C HIS A 87 -3.40 -9.84 -26.38
N VAL A 88 -3.32 -9.30 -25.16
CA VAL A 88 -4.45 -9.11 -24.26
C VAL A 88 -4.52 -7.65 -23.84
N PRO A 89 -5.67 -6.97 -23.96
CA PRO A 89 -5.78 -5.58 -23.53
C PRO A 89 -5.61 -5.46 -22.00
N ALA A 90 -4.96 -4.38 -21.54
CA ALA A 90 -4.74 -4.11 -20.11
C ALA A 90 -6.03 -4.20 -19.27
N ALA A 91 -7.16 -3.81 -19.85
CA ALA A 91 -8.47 -3.86 -19.20
C ALA A 91 -8.93 -5.28 -18.84
N ALA A 92 -8.40 -6.33 -19.49
CA ALA A 92 -8.72 -7.73 -19.22
C ALA A 92 -7.73 -8.41 -18.27
N LEU A 93 -6.73 -7.68 -17.77
CA LEU A 93 -5.68 -8.19 -16.89
C LEU A 93 -5.84 -7.68 -15.46
N ALA A 94 -5.35 -8.49 -14.52
CA ALA A 94 -5.12 -8.14 -13.13
C ALA A 94 -3.68 -8.52 -12.73
N VAL A 95 -3.22 -8.01 -11.59
CA VAL A 95 -1.95 -8.43 -11.00
C VAL A 95 -2.13 -8.92 -9.57
N HIS A 96 -1.50 -10.05 -9.28
CA HIS A 96 -1.46 -10.68 -7.97
C HIS A 96 -0.01 -10.82 -7.53
N CYS A 97 0.39 -10.15 -6.45
CA CYS A 97 1.78 -10.13 -6.02
C CYS A 97 1.90 -10.58 -4.57
N HIS A 98 2.73 -11.58 -4.31
CA HIS A 98 3.20 -11.90 -2.97
C HIS A 98 4.34 -10.96 -2.56
N ASP A 99 4.42 -10.62 -1.26
CA ASP A 99 5.39 -9.67 -0.72
C ASP A 99 6.52 -10.37 0.06
N THR A 100 6.80 -11.65 -0.23
CA THR A 100 7.83 -12.47 0.43
C THR A 100 9.19 -11.77 0.48
N TYR A 101 9.59 -11.14 -0.63
CA TYR A 101 10.87 -10.44 -0.77
C TYR A 101 10.73 -8.90 -0.78
N GLY A 102 9.56 -8.37 -0.38
CA GLY A 102 9.33 -6.93 -0.28
C GLY A 102 9.16 -6.20 -1.61
N MET A 103 8.91 -6.93 -2.71
CA MET A 103 8.82 -6.36 -4.06
C MET A 103 7.39 -6.09 -4.54
N ALA A 104 6.36 -6.51 -3.81
CA ALA A 104 5.00 -6.53 -4.34
C ALA A 104 4.49 -5.13 -4.73
N ILE A 105 4.68 -4.13 -3.86
CA ILE A 105 4.28 -2.74 -4.14
C ILE A 105 5.03 -2.15 -5.33
N ALA A 106 6.31 -2.51 -5.51
CA ALA A 106 7.10 -2.04 -6.65
C ALA A 106 6.65 -2.71 -7.96
N ASN A 107 6.29 -3.99 -7.91
CA ASN A 107 5.73 -4.74 -9.02
C ASN A 107 4.36 -4.18 -9.43
N ILE A 108 3.47 -3.94 -8.45
CA ILE A 108 2.16 -3.32 -8.67
C ILE A 108 2.33 -1.91 -9.27
N SER A 109 3.23 -1.09 -8.74
CA SER A 109 3.53 0.23 -9.30
C SER A 109 3.91 0.14 -10.79
N SER A 110 4.71 -0.85 -11.17
CA SER A 110 5.09 -1.09 -12.57
C SER A 110 3.89 -1.49 -13.42
N ALA A 111 3.02 -2.36 -12.90
CA ALA A 111 1.79 -2.76 -13.58
C ALA A 111 0.82 -1.58 -13.81
N LEU A 112 0.64 -0.73 -12.80
CA LEU A 112 -0.20 0.47 -12.89
C LEU A 112 0.30 1.43 -13.98
N ARG A 113 1.62 1.57 -14.15
CA ARG A 113 2.23 2.38 -15.22
C ARG A 113 1.99 1.85 -16.62
N LEU A 114 1.69 0.56 -16.75
CA LEU A 114 1.30 -0.08 -18.00
C LEU A 114 -0.22 -0.08 -18.23
N GLY A 115 -0.98 0.63 -17.38
CA GLY A 115 -2.43 0.78 -17.51
C GLY A 115 -3.24 -0.38 -16.92
N ILE A 116 -2.61 -1.32 -16.21
CA ILE A 116 -3.33 -2.31 -15.41
C ILE A 116 -4.08 -1.56 -14.30
N SER A 117 -5.34 -1.92 -14.09
CA SER A 117 -6.24 -1.22 -13.16
C SER A 117 -6.97 -2.16 -12.20
N VAL A 118 -6.50 -3.40 -12.10
CA VAL A 118 -7.03 -4.40 -11.16
C VAL A 118 -5.86 -5.03 -10.42
N VAL A 119 -5.94 -5.04 -9.10
CA VAL A 119 -4.89 -5.52 -8.20
C VAL A 119 -5.53 -6.42 -7.16
N ASP A 120 -4.92 -7.58 -6.94
CA ASP A 120 -5.32 -8.49 -5.89
C ASP A 120 -4.43 -8.28 -4.67
N SER A 121 -5.06 -8.25 -3.50
CA SER A 121 -4.37 -8.03 -2.23
C SER A 121 -5.13 -8.69 -1.08
N SER A 122 -4.51 -8.78 0.09
CA SER A 122 -5.21 -9.30 1.27
C SER A 122 -5.03 -8.39 2.47
N VAL A 123 -6.13 -8.13 3.19
CA VAL A 123 -6.16 -7.32 4.41
C VAL A 123 -5.08 -7.81 5.37
N ALA A 124 -4.34 -6.91 6.02
CA ALA A 124 -3.28 -7.26 6.96
C ALA A 124 -2.18 -8.17 6.38
N GLY A 125 -2.09 -8.30 5.05
CA GLY A 125 -1.23 -9.29 4.40
C GLY A 125 -1.58 -10.73 4.79
N LEU A 126 -2.88 -11.11 4.83
CA LEU A 126 -3.21 -12.53 4.99
C LEU A 126 -2.67 -13.33 3.82
N GLY A 127 -2.23 -14.55 4.12
CA GLY A 127 -1.41 -15.32 3.22
C GLY A 127 -0.20 -15.92 3.92
N GLY A 128 0.62 -16.59 3.12
CA GLY A 128 1.80 -17.29 3.58
C GLY A 128 1.46 -18.68 4.11
N CYS A 129 2.37 -19.62 3.90
CA CYS A 129 2.19 -20.98 4.38
C CYS A 129 2.83 -21.11 5.77
N PRO A 130 2.10 -21.53 6.82
CA PRO A 130 2.69 -21.80 8.13
C PRO A 130 3.82 -22.85 8.06
N TYR A 131 3.82 -23.66 7.00
CA TYR A 131 4.81 -24.71 6.74
C TYR A 131 5.99 -24.23 5.86
N ALA A 132 5.90 -23.07 5.19
CA ALA A 132 6.99 -22.47 4.43
C ALA A 132 7.62 -21.32 5.22
N ARG A 133 8.74 -21.60 5.91
CA ARG A 133 9.44 -20.59 6.72
C ARG A 133 9.84 -19.40 5.86
N GLY A 134 9.31 -18.21 6.20
CA GLY A 134 9.72 -16.93 5.60
C GLY A 134 8.80 -16.41 4.49
N ALA A 135 7.80 -17.16 4.04
CA ALA A 135 6.79 -16.63 3.12
C ALA A 135 5.86 -15.66 3.86
N THR A 136 6.02 -14.34 3.64
CA THR A 136 5.17 -13.32 4.28
C THR A 136 3.73 -13.36 3.73
N GLY A 137 3.55 -13.84 2.50
CA GLY A 137 2.23 -14.03 1.88
C GLY A 137 1.89 -12.94 0.87
N ASN A 138 0.60 -12.63 0.76
CA ASN A 138 0.09 -11.63 -0.15
C ASN A 138 0.55 -10.22 0.21
N VAL A 139 0.55 -9.34 -0.78
CA VAL A 139 0.62 -7.90 -0.53
C VAL A 139 -0.56 -7.46 0.34
N ALA A 140 -0.28 -6.60 1.31
CA ALA A 140 -1.32 -6.10 2.20
C ALA A 140 -2.20 -5.05 1.50
N THR A 141 -3.53 -5.18 1.64
CA THR A 141 -4.51 -4.25 1.04
C THR A 141 -4.25 -2.79 1.43
N GLU A 142 -3.82 -2.54 2.67
CA GLU A 142 -3.52 -1.21 3.21
C GLU A 142 -2.26 -0.61 2.58
N ASP A 143 -1.26 -1.44 2.28
CA ASP A 143 -0.04 -0.99 1.61
C ASP A 143 -0.37 -0.61 0.15
N VAL A 144 -1.30 -1.32 -0.50
CA VAL A 144 -1.83 -0.97 -1.83
C VAL A 144 -2.64 0.32 -1.79
N MET A 145 -3.58 0.45 -0.86
CA MET A 145 -4.36 1.69 -0.69
C MET A 145 -3.46 2.91 -0.50
N TYR A 146 -2.41 2.78 0.32
CA TYR A 146 -1.44 3.85 0.54
C TYR A 146 -0.69 4.24 -0.73
N LEU A 147 -0.28 3.27 -1.56
CA LEU A 147 0.32 3.54 -2.86
C LEU A 147 -0.65 4.31 -3.78
N LEU A 148 -1.90 3.85 -3.86
CA LEU A 148 -2.92 4.44 -4.74
C LEU A 148 -3.27 5.88 -4.32
N ASP A 149 -3.42 6.14 -3.02
CA ASP A 149 -3.58 7.49 -2.48
C ASP A 149 -2.37 8.38 -2.80
N GLY A 150 -1.16 7.85 -2.66
CA GLY A 150 0.08 8.53 -3.04
C GLY A 150 0.13 8.89 -4.53
N TYR A 151 -0.54 8.13 -5.39
CA TYR A 151 -0.69 8.38 -6.82
C TYR A 151 -1.92 9.21 -7.18
N GLY A 152 -2.78 9.55 -6.21
CA GLY A 152 -4.05 10.21 -6.47
C GLY A 152 -5.04 9.37 -7.27
N ILE A 153 -4.94 8.04 -7.19
CA ILE A 153 -5.80 7.08 -7.89
C ILE A 153 -6.98 6.71 -7.00
N ARG A 154 -8.20 6.80 -7.51
CA ARG A 154 -9.39 6.37 -6.75
C ARG A 154 -9.46 4.85 -6.67
N HIS A 155 -9.59 4.31 -5.45
CA HIS A 155 -9.82 2.88 -5.22
C HIS A 155 -11.18 2.59 -4.55
N GLY A 156 -11.82 3.58 -3.93
CA GLY A 156 -13.18 3.45 -3.38
C GLY A 156 -13.30 2.59 -2.11
N LEU A 157 -12.17 2.17 -1.53
CA LEU A 157 -12.13 1.46 -0.24
C LEU A 157 -12.14 2.45 0.92
N ASP A 158 -12.77 2.04 2.02
CA ASP A 158 -12.86 2.81 3.27
C ASP A 158 -11.68 2.48 4.20
N TRP A 159 -10.88 3.49 4.53
CA TRP A 159 -9.71 3.33 5.40
C TRP A 159 -10.05 2.86 6.82
N ASP A 160 -11.15 3.33 7.39
CA ASP A 160 -11.55 2.96 8.75
C ASP A 160 -12.04 1.53 8.80
N ALA A 161 -12.88 1.13 7.85
CA ALA A 161 -13.37 -0.24 7.73
C ALA A 161 -12.21 -1.24 7.48
N VAL A 162 -11.28 -0.90 6.58
CA VAL A 162 -10.14 -1.77 6.28
C VAL A 162 -9.20 -1.88 7.49
N LEU A 163 -8.86 -0.77 8.16
CA LEU A 163 -8.01 -0.82 9.35
C LEU A 163 -8.67 -1.59 10.50
N ALA A 164 -9.98 -1.45 10.70
CA ALA A 164 -10.72 -2.21 11.71
C ALA A 164 -10.71 -3.72 11.40
N ALA A 165 -10.95 -4.09 10.14
CA ALA A 165 -10.88 -5.50 9.71
C ALA A 165 -9.47 -6.08 9.89
N SER A 166 -8.45 -5.29 9.56
CA SER A 166 -7.04 -5.64 9.68
C SER A 166 -6.59 -5.88 11.11
N GLU A 167 -6.98 -4.98 12.02
CA GLU A 167 -6.73 -5.12 13.46
C GLU A 167 -7.47 -6.33 14.04
N TYR A 168 -8.75 -6.49 13.71
CA TYR A 168 -9.56 -7.63 14.16
C TYR A 168 -8.94 -8.96 13.75
N ILE A 169 -8.61 -9.15 12.47
CA ILE A 169 -8.14 -10.45 11.99
C ILE A 169 -6.74 -10.78 12.52
N SER A 170 -5.87 -9.78 12.66
CA SER A 170 -4.54 -9.96 13.26
C SER A 170 -4.66 -10.41 14.72
N GLY A 171 -5.56 -9.78 15.48
CA GLY A 171 -5.87 -10.16 16.85
C GLY A 171 -6.47 -11.57 16.97
N ALA A 172 -7.45 -11.89 16.11
CA ALA A 172 -8.11 -13.20 16.10
C ALA A 172 -7.14 -14.35 15.75
N LEU A 173 -6.17 -14.10 14.87
CA LEU A 173 -5.14 -15.08 14.52
C LEU A 173 -3.96 -15.10 15.50
N GLY A 174 -3.90 -14.18 16.47
CA GLY A 174 -2.79 -14.05 17.39
C GLY A 174 -1.45 -13.77 16.70
N ARG A 175 -1.47 -13.11 15.53
CA ARG A 175 -0.28 -12.82 14.73
C ARG A 175 -0.13 -11.32 14.49
N PRO A 176 1.09 -10.79 14.34
CA PRO A 176 1.28 -9.40 13.97
C PRO A 176 0.63 -9.07 12.63
N ASN A 177 0.12 -7.85 12.51
CA ASN A 177 -0.37 -7.32 11.25
C ASN A 177 0.77 -7.25 10.20
N GLY A 178 0.54 -7.83 9.02
CA GLY A 178 1.53 -7.88 7.94
C GLY A 178 1.69 -6.55 7.19
N SER A 179 0.70 -5.66 7.26
CA SER A 179 0.81 -4.34 6.65
C SER A 179 1.74 -3.42 7.44
N ARG A 180 2.73 -2.84 6.74
CA ARG A 180 3.58 -1.78 7.32
C ARG A 180 2.80 -0.49 7.54
N VAL A 181 1.88 -0.17 6.62
CA VAL A 181 1.04 1.03 6.70
C VAL A 181 0.07 0.92 7.87
N ALA A 182 -0.67 -0.19 7.99
CA ALA A 182 -1.66 -0.37 9.05
C ALA A 182 -0.99 -0.29 10.42
N ARG A 183 0.17 -0.93 10.61
CA ARG A 183 0.95 -0.82 11.85
C ARG A 183 1.28 0.63 12.21
N ALA A 184 1.73 1.43 11.24
CA ALA A 184 2.07 2.83 11.47
C ALA A 184 0.83 3.69 11.78
N LEU A 185 -0.29 3.45 11.09
CA LEU A 185 -1.53 4.20 11.30
C LEU A 185 -2.22 3.84 12.61
N LEU A 186 -2.30 2.55 12.95
CA LEU A 186 -2.87 2.07 14.21
C LEU A 186 -2.06 2.56 15.42
N ALA A 187 -0.73 2.53 15.34
CA ALA A 187 0.12 3.10 16.39
C ALA A 187 -0.16 4.60 16.60
N LYS A 188 -0.26 5.38 15.52
CA LYS A 188 -0.62 6.80 15.61
C LYS A 188 -2.02 7.04 16.22
N ARG A 189 -2.99 6.16 15.94
CA ARG A 189 -4.33 6.23 16.54
C ARG A 189 -4.28 5.96 18.04
N ALA A 190 -3.54 4.93 18.46
CA ALA A 190 -3.34 4.61 19.87
C ALA A 190 -2.66 5.76 20.63
N ASP A 191 -1.63 6.37 20.05
CA ASP A 191 -0.94 7.53 20.63
C ASP A 191 -1.90 8.73 20.78
N ALA A 192 -2.69 9.04 19.74
CA ALA A 192 -3.66 10.12 19.78
C ALA A 192 -4.76 9.89 20.83
N ALA A 193 -5.27 8.66 20.93
CA ALA A 193 -6.25 8.28 21.95
C ALA A 193 -5.68 8.40 23.37
N SER A 194 -4.43 7.98 23.58
CA SER A 194 -3.74 8.08 24.87
C SER A 194 -3.53 9.53 25.30
N LYS A 195 -3.11 10.41 24.36
CA LYS A 195 -3.00 11.85 24.61
C LYS A 195 -4.35 12.48 24.93
N ALA A 196 -5.41 12.13 24.21
CA ALA A 196 -6.75 12.63 24.48
C ALA A 196 -7.26 12.23 25.87
N ALA A 197 -7.05 10.98 26.28
CA ALA A 197 -7.41 10.51 27.62
C ALA A 197 -6.64 11.26 28.73
N ALA A 198 -5.36 11.56 28.52
CA ALA A 198 -4.54 12.31 29.47
C ALA A 198 -4.92 13.79 29.61
N VAL A 199 -5.61 14.38 28.63
CA VAL A 199 -6.11 15.76 28.69
C VAL A 199 -7.43 15.88 29.44
N VAL A 200 -8.18 14.77 29.55
CA VAL A 200 -9.50 14.72 30.22
C VAL A 200 -9.39 14.25 31.67
N ALA A 201 -8.23 13.73 32.09
CA ALA A 201 -7.91 13.33 33.46
C ALA A 201 -7.31 14.49 34.27
#